data_AF-A0A961NX00-F1
#
_entry.id   AF-A0A961NX00-F1
#
_cell.length_a   1.000
_cell.length_b   1.000
_cell.length_c   1.000
_cell.angle_alpha   90.00
_cell.angle_beta   90.00
_cell.angle_gamma   90.00
#
_symmetry.space_group_name_H-M   'P 1'
#
loop_
_entity.id
_entity.type
_entity.pdbx_description
1 polymer ?
#
loop_
_entity_poly.entity_id
_entity_poly.type
_entity_poly.pdbx_seq_one_letter_code
_entity_poly.pdbx_strand_id
1 'polypeptide(L)'
;MAPAPAAAQSWETRIAAARAEAEAFAAYGAAHGWDYNRIGTFTRRADAGRLRCTILAELIGIGDISEHVDFYGPAPWERMALPGPGVTPDDGLLQKLLTYAWNREVWANMAEQVLPASADQRAETWELQCNGQHGIPEGLLGPRWDTEASFRVDGGALYVLGDIVPGFYAEFAQALARNDIRTVMLGSRGGSVLDAMQAGGLIRQEGLAVALYGDCESACPLVYVAGAAPRIQDLPLHRLGFHQISVGGAAIPLDHEIYEVVAAYIDA
;
A
#
# COMPACT_ATOMS: atom_id res chain seq x y z
N MET A 1 -23.59 -28.17 -27.25
CA MET A 1 -22.36 -28.02 -26.45
C MET A 1 -22.14 -26.53 -26.26
N ALA A 2 -22.32 -26.00 -25.05
CA ALA A 2 -21.99 -24.60 -24.79
C ALA A 2 -20.48 -24.41 -25.04
N PRO A 3 -20.03 -23.29 -25.62
CA PRO A 3 -18.60 -23.02 -25.72
C PRO A 3 -18.02 -23.05 -24.30
N ALA A 4 -16.87 -23.71 -24.14
CA ALA A 4 -16.14 -23.67 -22.88
C ALA A 4 -15.88 -22.19 -22.53
N PRO A 5 -16.02 -21.78 -21.26
CA PRO A 5 -15.65 -20.43 -20.85
C PRO A 5 -14.21 -20.19 -21.28
N ALA A 6 -13.94 -19.04 -21.90
CA ALA A 6 -12.59 -18.66 -22.28
C ALA A 6 -11.69 -18.79 -21.05
N ALA A 7 -10.58 -19.51 -21.16
CA ALA A 7 -9.65 -19.66 -20.05
C ALA A 7 -9.24 -18.27 -19.57
N ALA A 8 -9.33 -18.02 -18.26
CA ALA A 8 -8.87 -16.76 -17.69
C ALA A 8 -7.40 -16.54 -18.09
N GLN A 9 -7.08 -15.37 -18.62
CA GLN A 9 -5.69 -15.04 -19.01
C GLN A 9 -4.77 -15.12 -17.78
N SER A 10 -3.54 -15.61 -17.98
CA SER A 10 -2.54 -15.61 -16.90
C SER A 10 -2.21 -14.19 -16.44
N TRP A 11 -1.78 -14.04 -15.19
CA TRP A 11 -1.29 -12.75 -14.66
C TRP A 11 -0.17 -12.16 -15.49
N GLU A 12 0.78 -12.99 -15.92
CA GLU A 12 1.89 -12.57 -16.81
C GLU A 12 1.37 -11.97 -18.12
N THR A 13 0.39 -12.63 -18.76
CA THR A 13 -0.23 -12.11 -19.99
C THR A 13 -0.94 -10.78 -19.74
N ARG A 14 -1.67 -10.65 -18.63
CA ARG A 14 -2.40 -9.42 -18.28
C ARG A 14 -1.45 -8.26 -17.98
N ILE A 15 -0.35 -8.53 -17.27
CA ILE A 15 0.71 -7.55 -16.98
C ILE A 15 1.37 -7.07 -18.27
N ALA A 16 1.79 -7.99 -19.14
CA ALA A 16 2.38 -7.66 -20.43
C ALA A 16 1.44 -6.81 -21.31
N ALA A 17 0.15 -7.17 -21.34
CA ALA A 17 -0.86 -6.39 -22.06
C ALA A 17 -1.03 -4.98 -21.50
N ALA A 18 -1.11 -4.83 -20.17
CA ALA A 18 -1.22 -3.52 -19.53
C ALA A 18 -0.02 -2.61 -19.83
N ARG A 19 1.20 -3.16 -19.82
CA ARG A 19 2.43 -2.42 -20.17
C ARG A 19 2.44 -2.01 -21.65
N ALA A 20 2.06 -2.91 -22.54
CA ALA A 20 1.98 -2.60 -23.98
C ALA A 20 0.94 -1.52 -24.29
N GLU A 21 -0.22 -1.55 -23.63
CA GLU A 21 -1.22 -0.49 -23.71
C GLU A 21 -0.67 0.84 -23.15
N ALA A 22 -0.04 0.82 -21.98
CA ALA A 22 0.57 2.02 -21.40
C ALA A 22 1.59 2.66 -22.36
N GLU A 23 2.47 1.87 -22.96
CA GLU A 23 3.48 2.33 -23.91
C GLU A 23 2.84 2.95 -25.16
N ALA A 24 1.82 2.29 -25.74
CA ALA A 24 1.15 2.79 -26.93
C ALA A 24 0.47 4.16 -26.71
N PHE A 25 -0.20 4.33 -25.57
CA PHE A 25 -0.88 5.58 -25.23
C PHE A 25 0.11 6.68 -24.84
N ALA A 26 1.21 6.34 -24.14
CA ALA A 26 2.29 7.27 -23.83
C ALA A 26 2.99 7.77 -25.10
N ALA A 27 3.28 6.88 -26.04
CA ALA A 27 3.89 7.21 -27.33
C ALA A 27 2.97 8.14 -28.15
N TYR A 28 1.65 7.90 -28.14
CA TYR A 28 0.69 8.78 -28.76
C TYR A 28 0.71 10.18 -28.14
N GLY A 29 0.72 10.30 -26.80
CA GLY A 29 0.85 11.58 -26.12
C GLY A 29 2.15 12.31 -26.49
N ALA A 30 3.28 11.60 -26.48
CA ALA A 30 4.59 12.16 -26.82
C ALA A 30 4.64 12.70 -28.27
N ALA A 31 4.02 12.00 -29.22
CA ALA A 31 3.90 12.46 -30.60
C ALA A 31 3.12 13.79 -30.74
N HIS A 32 2.30 14.13 -29.73
CA HIS A 32 1.53 15.38 -29.65
C HIS A 32 2.13 16.38 -28.64
N GLY A 33 3.38 16.18 -28.20
CA GLY A 33 4.07 17.08 -27.27
C GLY A 33 3.59 16.99 -25.81
N TRP A 34 2.92 15.91 -25.45
CA TRP A 34 2.42 15.62 -24.11
C TRP A 34 3.22 14.51 -23.43
N ASP A 35 3.52 14.68 -22.15
CA ASP A 35 4.20 13.69 -21.31
C ASP A 35 3.49 13.54 -19.95
N TYR A 36 3.98 12.62 -19.12
CA TYR A 36 3.40 12.39 -17.79
C TYR A 36 3.54 13.56 -16.81
N ASN A 37 4.36 14.57 -17.10
CA ASN A 37 4.42 15.76 -16.26
C ASN A 37 3.16 16.62 -16.41
N ARG A 38 2.45 16.50 -17.55
CA ARG A 38 1.23 17.26 -17.84
C ARG A 38 -0.04 16.72 -17.21
N ILE A 39 -0.07 15.46 -16.77
CA ILE A 39 -1.25 14.92 -16.05
C ILE A 39 -1.29 15.31 -14.56
N GLY A 40 -0.21 15.92 -14.06
CA GLY A 40 -0.10 16.40 -12.69
C GLY A 40 0.30 15.31 -11.69
N THR A 41 1.02 15.71 -10.64
CA THR A 41 1.52 14.79 -9.60
C THR A 41 0.40 14.15 -8.78
N PHE A 42 -0.71 14.85 -8.55
CA PHE A 42 -1.87 14.29 -7.84
C PHE A 42 -2.45 13.09 -8.59
N THR A 43 -2.78 13.26 -9.87
CA THR A 43 -3.36 12.22 -10.73
C THR A 43 -2.45 11.00 -10.82
N ARG A 44 -1.13 11.20 -10.89
CA ARG A 44 -0.16 10.09 -10.88
C ARG A 44 -0.16 9.26 -9.59
N ARG A 45 -0.72 9.80 -8.50
CA ARG A 45 -0.68 9.17 -7.16
C ARG A 45 -2.02 8.67 -6.68
N ALA A 46 -3.10 9.33 -7.07
CA ALA A 46 -4.40 9.14 -6.46
C ALA A 46 -4.94 7.71 -6.60
N ASP A 47 -4.65 7.04 -7.72
CA ASP A 47 -5.23 5.74 -8.02
C ASP A 47 -4.34 4.53 -7.68
N ALA A 48 -3.09 4.73 -7.23
CA ALA A 48 -2.17 3.62 -6.96
C ALA A 48 -2.72 2.62 -5.92
N GLY A 49 -3.25 3.13 -4.80
CA GLY A 49 -3.89 2.30 -3.77
C GLY A 49 -5.15 1.57 -4.29
N ARG A 50 -5.97 2.26 -5.09
CA ARG A 50 -7.18 1.72 -5.72
C ARG A 50 -6.87 0.56 -6.65
N LEU A 51 -5.89 0.74 -7.53
CA LEU A 51 -5.41 -0.30 -8.44
C LEU A 51 -4.94 -1.53 -7.68
N ARG A 52 -4.12 -1.34 -6.63
CA ARG A 52 -3.66 -2.43 -5.77
C ARG A 52 -4.84 -3.17 -5.12
N CYS A 53 -5.85 -2.47 -4.63
CA CYS A 53 -7.02 -3.09 -4.03
C CYS A 53 -7.80 -3.96 -5.02
N THR A 54 -7.96 -3.52 -6.28
CA THR A 54 -8.60 -4.36 -7.31
C THR A 54 -7.83 -5.66 -7.58
N ILE A 55 -6.50 -5.62 -7.54
CA ILE A 55 -5.64 -6.80 -7.70
C ILE A 55 -5.75 -7.73 -6.49
N LEU A 56 -5.68 -7.16 -5.28
CA LEU A 56 -5.80 -7.91 -4.03
C LEU A 56 -7.14 -8.63 -3.93
N ALA A 57 -8.26 -7.95 -4.22
CA ALA A 57 -9.60 -8.53 -4.17
C ALA A 57 -9.72 -9.81 -5.01
N GLU A 58 -9.15 -9.80 -6.22
CA GLU A 58 -9.10 -10.99 -7.07
C GLU A 58 -8.24 -12.10 -6.45
N LEU A 59 -7.04 -11.75 -5.98
CA LEU A 59 -6.06 -12.71 -5.44
C LEU A 59 -6.47 -13.35 -4.12
N ILE A 60 -7.32 -12.68 -3.32
CA ILE A 60 -7.81 -13.18 -2.03
C ILE A 60 -9.23 -13.76 -2.13
N GLY A 61 -9.81 -13.81 -3.33
CA GLY A 61 -11.08 -14.48 -3.60
C GLY A 61 -12.35 -13.66 -3.34
N ILE A 62 -12.24 -12.35 -3.13
CA ILE A 62 -13.40 -11.43 -3.08
C ILE A 62 -14.00 -11.27 -4.48
N GLY A 63 -13.17 -11.27 -5.52
CA GLY A 63 -13.58 -11.13 -6.91
C GLY A 63 -13.52 -9.68 -7.40
N ASP A 64 -14.37 -9.35 -8.37
CA ASP A 64 -14.42 -8.01 -8.98
C ASP A 64 -15.11 -7.03 -8.03
N ILE A 65 -14.38 -5.97 -7.65
CA ILE A 65 -14.85 -4.90 -6.77
C ILE A 65 -14.98 -3.56 -7.50
N SER A 66 -14.92 -3.56 -8.83
CA SER A 66 -14.88 -2.34 -9.66
C SER A 66 -16.02 -1.35 -9.36
N GLU A 67 -17.21 -1.85 -9.02
CA GLU A 67 -18.36 -1.01 -8.67
C GLU A 67 -18.22 -0.25 -7.34
N HIS A 68 -17.28 -0.64 -6.49
CA HIS A 68 -17.03 -0.01 -5.19
C HIS A 68 -15.83 0.92 -5.18
N VAL A 69 -15.02 0.95 -6.25
CA VAL A 69 -13.76 1.70 -6.25
C VAL A 69 -13.91 3.01 -7.01
N ASP A 70 -13.78 4.12 -6.30
CA ASP A 70 -13.91 5.47 -6.86
C ASP A 70 -12.60 5.96 -7.49
N PHE A 71 -12.37 5.73 -8.79
CA PHE A 71 -11.18 6.21 -9.49
C PHE A 71 -11.19 7.72 -9.80
N TYR A 72 -10.03 8.38 -9.71
CA TYR A 72 -9.87 9.77 -10.15
C TYR A 72 -9.62 9.89 -11.65
N GLY A 73 -8.83 8.98 -12.21
CA GLY A 73 -8.60 8.83 -13.65
C GLY A 73 -9.59 7.87 -14.31
N PRO A 74 -9.44 7.63 -15.63
CA PRO A 74 -10.17 6.57 -16.31
C PRO A 74 -9.91 5.23 -15.62
N ALA A 75 -10.98 4.50 -15.31
CA ALA A 75 -10.85 3.22 -14.62
C ALA A 75 -10.18 2.17 -15.54
N PRO A 76 -9.44 1.19 -14.99
CA PRO A 76 -8.72 0.19 -15.80
C PRO A 76 -9.61 -0.66 -16.71
N TRP A 77 -10.89 -0.82 -16.35
CA TRP A 77 -11.87 -1.57 -17.12
C TRP A 77 -12.57 -0.73 -18.20
N GLU A 78 -12.37 0.59 -18.22
CA GLU A 78 -12.81 1.42 -19.32
C GLU A 78 -11.97 1.06 -20.56
N ARG A 79 -12.66 0.61 -21.62
CA ARG A 79 -12.02 0.36 -22.91
C ARG A 79 -11.71 1.69 -23.57
N MET A 80 -10.47 2.15 -23.43
CA MET A 80 -9.97 3.32 -24.15
C MET A 80 -9.41 2.93 -25.52
N ALA A 81 -9.53 3.84 -26.48
CA ALA A 81 -8.98 3.68 -27.83
C ALA A 81 -8.25 4.96 -28.25
N LEU A 82 -7.17 4.80 -29.01
CA LEU A 82 -6.48 5.93 -29.61
C LEU A 82 -7.36 6.57 -30.70
N PRO A 83 -7.27 7.90 -30.87
CA PRO A 83 -7.96 8.58 -31.96
C PRO A 83 -7.55 8.04 -33.33
N GLY A 84 -8.52 7.96 -34.25
CA GLY A 84 -8.27 7.52 -35.61
C GLY A 84 -7.39 8.51 -36.40
N PRO A 85 -6.86 8.10 -37.57
CA PRO A 85 -6.06 8.96 -38.42
C PRO A 85 -6.78 10.27 -38.78
N GLY A 86 -6.05 11.39 -38.74
CA GLY A 86 -6.58 12.71 -39.08
C GLY A 86 -7.38 13.41 -37.97
N VAL A 87 -7.61 12.75 -36.83
CA VAL A 87 -8.17 13.40 -35.63
C VAL A 87 -7.06 14.13 -34.89
N THR A 88 -7.22 15.44 -34.71
CA THR A 88 -6.33 16.22 -33.82
C THR A 88 -6.91 16.17 -32.40
N PRO A 89 -6.21 15.56 -31.44
CA PRO A 89 -6.72 15.50 -30.07
C PRO A 89 -6.60 16.86 -29.39
N ASP A 90 -7.60 17.21 -28.57
CA ASP A 90 -7.48 18.35 -27.66
C ASP A 90 -6.69 17.98 -26.41
N ASP A 91 -6.30 19.00 -25.64
CA ASP A 91 -5.53 18.85 -24.41
C ASP A 91 -6.24 17.98 -23.35
N GLY A 92 -7.58 18.03 -23.30
CA GLY A 92 -8.36 17.24 -22.35
C GLY A 92 -8.33 15.75 -22.68
N LEU A 93 -8.39 15.39 -23.96
CA LEU A 93 -8.25 14.03 -24.44
C LEU A 93 -6.83 13.51 -24.20
N LEU A 94 -5.80 14.31 -24.51
CA LEU A 94 -4.40 13.94 -24.25
C LEU A 94 -4.14 13.68 -22.76
N GLN A 95 -4.70 14.52 -21.88
CA GLN A 95 -4.63 14.31 -20.44
C GLN A 95 -5.28 12.99 -20.01
N LYS A 96 -6.47 12.67 -20.55
CA LYS A 96 -7.17 11.40 -20.25
C LYS A 96 -6.38 10.19 -20.73
N LEU A 97 -5.89 10.21 -21.97
CA LEU A 97 -5.10 9.12 -22.56
C LEU A 97 -3.83 8.84 -21.76
N LEU A 98 -3.12 9.89 -21.33
CA LEU A 98 -1.92 9.74 -20.50
C LEU A 98 -2.24 9.31 -19.07
N THR A 99 -3.37 9.75 -18.51
CA THR A 99 -3.81 9.26 -17.19
C THR A 99 -4.12 7.77 -17.25
N TYR A 100 -4.80 7.31 -18.30
CA TYR A 100 -5.03 5.90 -18.53
C TYR A 100 -3.74 5.12 -18.70
N ALA A 101 -2.83 5.59 -19.57
CA ALA A 101 -1.51 4.98 -19.76
C ALA A 101 -0.76 4.82 -18.44
N TRP A 102 -0.76 5.86 -17.62
CA TRP A 102 -0.16 5.84 -16.29
C TRP A 102 -0.83 4.82 -15.37
N ASN A 103 -2.16 4.79 -15.32
CA ASN A 103 -2.90 3.83 -14.49
C ASN A 103 -2.63 2.37 -14.92
N ARG A 104 -2.46 2.10 -16.22
CA ARG A 104 -2.09 0.76 -16.72
C ARG A 104 -0.68 0.36 -16.29
N GLU A 105 0.28 1.29 -16.35
CA GLU A 105 1.65 1.07 -15.89
C GLU A 105 1.71 0.85 -14.38
N VAL A 106 1.03 1.67 -13.58
CA VAL A 106 0.94 1.51 -12.13
C VAL A 106 0.26 0.19 -11.77
N TRP A 107 -0.81 -0.20 -12.46
CA TRP A 107 -1.46 -1.48 -12.24
C TRP A 107 -0.51 -2.66 -12.46
N ALA A 108 0.28 -2.65 -13.54
CA ALA A 108 1.27 -3.68 -13.82
C ALA A 108 2.33 -3.77 -12.72
N ASN A 109 2.87 -2.63 -12.29
CA ASN A 109 3.84 -2.55 -11.20
C ASN A 109 3.27 -3.05 -9.86
N MET A 110 2.01 -2.73 -9.55
CA MET A 110 1.34 -3.22 -8.32
C MET A 110 1.09 -4.72 -8.38
N ALA A 111 0.72 -5.26 -9.54
CA ALA A 111 0.52 -6.69 -9.71
C ALA A 111 1.82 -7.46 -9.45
N GLU A 112 2.93 -7.02 -10.03
CA GLU A 112 4.25 -7.63 -9.80
C GLU A 112 4.71 -7.57 -8.33
N GLN A 113 4.29 -6.55 -7.57
CA GLN A 113 4.60 -6.44 -6.14
C GLN A 113 3.73 -7.38 -5.27
N VAL A 114 2.46 -7.53 -5.61
CA VAL A 114 1.49 -8.29 -4.79
C VAL A 114 1.53 -9.80 -5.10
N LEU A 115 1.82 -10.19 -6.34
CA LEU A 115 1.82 -11.59 -6.77
C LEU A 115 2.80 -12.50 -6.01
N PRO A 116 4.02 -12.06 -5.63
CA PRO A 116 4.93 -12.90 -4.84
C PRO A 116 4.53 -13.04 -3.37
N ALA A 117 3.65 -12.17 -2.85
CA ALA A 117 3.26 -12.17 -1.44
C ALA A 117 2.47 -13.44 -1.06
N SER A 118 2.63 -13.90 0.18
CA SER A 118 1.85 -15.01 0.74
C SER A 118 0.36 -14.66 0.85
N ALA A 119 -0.49 -15.67 1.03
CA ALA A 119 -1.92 -15.45 1.22
C ALA A 119 -2.21 -14.52 2.41
N ASP A 120 -1.47 -14.69 3.52
CA ASP A 120 -1.65 -13.88 4.73
C ASP A 120 -1.15 -12.45 4.52
N GLN A 121 -0.03 -12.27 3.82
CA GLN A 121 0.47 -10.93 3.48
C GLN A 121 -0.52 -10.16 2.59
N ARG A 122 -1.15 -10.84 1.62
CA ARG A 122 -2.17 -10.22 0.78
C ARG A 122 -3.42 -9.86 1.58
N ALA A 123 -3.88 -10.76 2.45
CA ALA A 123 -5.02 -10.49 3.32
C ALA A 123 -4.74 -9.34 4.29
N GLU A 124 -3.55 -9.28 4.87
CA GLU A 124 -3.14 -8.19 5.76
C GLU A 124 -3.04 -6.86 5.01
N THR A 125 -2.43 -6.87 3.82
CA THR A 125 -2.38 -5.67 2.96
C THR A 125 -3.80 -5.19 2.62
N TRP A 126 -4.72 -6.11 2.35
CA TRP A 126 -6.13 -5.80 2.11
C TRP A 126 -6.78 -5.14 3.33
N GLU A 127 -6.65 -5.74 4.51
CA GLU A 127 -7.24 -5.21 5.74
C GLU A 127 -6.69 -3.82 6.07
N LEU A 128 -5.39 -3.60 5.89
CA LEU A 128 -4.76 -2.31 6.18
C LEU A 128 -5.12 -1.22 5.18
N GLN A 129 -5.25 -1.54 3.89
CA GLN A 129 -5.20 -0.53 2.83
C GLN A 129 -6.45 -0.49 1.94
N CYS A 130 -7.34 -1.47 2.05
CA CYS A 130 -8.48 -1.63 1.14
C CYS A 130 -9.80 -1.73 1.88
N ASN A 131 -9.87 -2.49 2.97
CA ASN A 131 -11.08 -2.67 3.75
C ASN A 131 -11.59 -1.32 4.30
N GLY A 132 -12.82 -0.92 3.94
CA GLY A 132 -13.38 0.39 4.33
C GLY A 132 -12.74 1.61 3.67
N GLN A 133 -11.84 1.42 2.70
CA GLN A 133 -11.10 2.51 2.03
C GLN A 133 -11.51 2.63 0.56
N HIS A 134 -11.24 3.77 -0.08
CA HIS A 134 -11.42 3.97 -1.53
C HIS A 134 -12.85 3.78 -2.08
N GLY A 135 -13.88 3.81 -1.22
CA GLY A 135 -15.27 3.49 -1.56
C GLY A 135 -15.63 2.02 -1.32
N ILE A 136 -14.65 1.17 -1.00
CA ILE A 136 -14.81 -0.25 -0.72
C ILE A 136 -15.52 -0.42 0.63
N PRO A 137 -16.62 -1.19 0.70
CA PRO A 137 -17.30 -1.46 1.97
C PRO A 137 -16.44 -2.35 2.88
N GLU A 138 -16.65 -2.22 4.18
CA GLU A 138 -15.99 -3.08 5.17
C GLU A 138 -16.52 -4.52 5.13
N GLY A 139 -15.66 -5.48 5.45
CA GLY A 139 -16.05 -6.87 5.77
C GLY A 139 -16.18 -7.81 4.58
N LEU A 140 -15.76 -7.41 3.37
CA LEU A 140 -15.82 -8.26 2.16
C LEU A 140 -15.02 -9.56 2.27
N LEU A 141 -13.90 -9.57 2.99
CA LEU A 141 -13.07 -10.77 3.22
C LEU A 141 -13.53 -11.58 4.44
N GLY A 142 -14.46 -11.06 5.24
CA GLY A 142 -14.67 -11.46 6.64
C GLY A 142 -13.49 -11.03 7.53
N PRO A 143 -13.69 -10.88 8.85
CA PRO A 143 -12.64 -10.39 9.73
C PRO A 143 -11.49 -11.40 9.86
N ARG A 144 -10.26 -10.95 9.57
CA ARG A 144 -9.01 -11.65 9.91
C ARG A 144 -8.36 -10.97 11.09
N TRP A 145 -8.58 -11.53 12.28
CA TRP A 145 -8.21 -10.96 13.58
C TRP A 145 -6.99 -11.66 14.20
N ASP A 146 -6.31 -12.51 13.43
CA ASP A 146 -5.13 -13.29 13.79
C ASP A 146 -3.84 -12.74 13.16
N THR A 147 -3.84 -11.47 12.77
CA THR A 147 -2.79 -10.88 11.94
C THR A 147 -1.65 -10.36 12.80
N GLU A 148 -0.96 -11.27 13.50
CA GLU A 148 0.32 -10.96 14.12
C GLU A 148 1.32 -10.44 13.08
N ALA A 149 2.18 -9.51 13.46
CA ALA A 149 3.16 -8.96 12.52
C ALA A 149 4.07 -10.04 11.94
N SER A 150 4.15 -10.06 10.60
CA SER A 150 5.09 -10.88 9.86
C SER A 150 6.38 -10.11 9.56
N PHE A 151 7.51 -10.82 9.55
CA PHE A 151 8.84 -10.26 9.30
C PHE A 151 9.45 -10.88 8.04
N ARG A 152 9.77 -10.03 7.04
CA ARG A 152 10.41 -10.46 5.78
C ARG A 152 11.61 -9.59 5.47
N VAL A 153 12.73 -10.20 5.11
CA VAL A 153 13.95 -9.48 4.72
C VAL A 153 14.10 -9.50 3.21
N ASP A 154 14.39 -8.34 2.62
CA ASP A 154 14.65 -8.18 1.21
C ASP A 154 15.51 -6.93 0.95
N GLY A 155 16.60 -7.09 0.19
CA GLY A 155 17.48 -5.97 -0.19
C GLY A 155 18.10 -5.16 0.96
N GLY A 156 18.22 -5.74 2.17
CA GLY A 156 18.67 -5.03 3.38
C GLY A 156 17.57 -4.21 4.08
N ALA A 157 16.31 -4.42 3.69
CA ALA A 157 15.14 -3.89 4.37
C ALA A 157 14.40 -5.01 5.13
N LEU A 158 13.93 -4.71 6.34
CA LEU A 158 13.03 -5.56 7.11
C LEU A 158 11.60 -5.06 6.94
N TYR A 159 10.78 -5.81 6.22
CA TYR A 159 9.35 -5.58 6.08
C TYR A 159 8.62 -6.17 7.28
N VAL A 160 7.87 -5.31 7.96
CA VAL A 160 7.03 -5.62 9.11
C VAL A 160 5.60 -5.29 8.72
N LEU A 161 4.76 -6.31 8.61
CA LEU A 161 3.37 -6.16 8.21
C LEU A 161 2.47 -6.98 9.14
N GLY A 162 1.57 -6.29 9.86
CA GLY A 162 0.61 -6.87 10.81
C GLY A 162 0.57 -6.16 12.15
N ASP A 163 -0.24 -6.65 13.08
CA ASP A 163 -0.48 -6.03 14.38
C ASP A 163 0.69 -6.22 15.35
N ILE A 164 0.93 -5.21 16.17
CA ILE A 164 1.93 -5.21 17.23
C ILE A 164 1.33 -5.90 18.45
N VAL A 165 1.47 -7.21 18.54
CA VAL A 165 0.96 -8.01 19.67
C VAL A 165 2.03 -8.23 20.75
N PRO A 166 1.67 -8.65 21.99
CA PRO A 166 2.66 -8.99 23.01
C PRO A 166 3.68 -10.01 22.51
N GLY A 167 4.97 -9.69 22.62
CA GLY A 167 6.06 -10.53 22.10
C GLY A 167 6.64 -10.06 20.77
N PHE A 168 5.96 -9.11 20.09
CA PHE A 168 6.44 -8.46 18.86
C PHE A 168 7.88 -7.97 18.99
N TYR A 169 8.24 -7.32 20.11
CA TYR A 169 9.59 -6.79 20.29
C TYR A 169 10.66 -7.89 20.23
N ALA A 170 10.40 -9.04 20.85
CA ALA A 170 11.35 -10.14 20.88
C ALA A 170 11.60 -10.70 19.46
N GLU A 171 10.54 -10.87 18.67
CA GLU A 171 10.65 -11.32 17.28
C GLU A 171 11.33 -10.29 16.39
N PHE A 172 10.97 -9.02 16.54
CA PHE A 172 11.60 -7.91 15.82
C PHE A 172 13.10 -7.83 16.10
N ALA A 173 13.50 -7.86 17.37
CA ALA A 173 14.91 -7.85 17.77
C ALA A 173 15.67 -9.07 17.21
N GLN A 174 15.03 -10.24 17.21
CA GLN A 174 15.61 -11.45 16.63
C GLN A 174 15.75 -11.36 15.11
N ALA A 175 14.80 -10.74 14.42
CA ALA A 175 14.87 -10.49 12.98
C ALA A 175 16.01 -9.53 12.63
N LEU A 176 16.19 -8.45 13.40
CA LEU A 176 17.32 -7.54 13.23
C LEU A 176 18.66 -8.22 13.50
N ALA A 177 18.80 -8.95 14.62
CA ALA A 177 20.06 -9.58 15.00
C ALA A 177 20.59 -10.62 14.00
N ARG A 178 19.70 -11.22 13.18
CA ARG A 178 20.05 -12.26 12.20
C ARG A 178 20.40 -11.71 10.82
N ASN A 179 20.17 -10.43 10.56
CA ASN A 179 20.22 -9.88 9.21
C ASN A 179 20.93 -8.51 9.21
N ASP A 180 21.61 -8.19 8.11
CA ASP A 180 22.17 -6.85 7.92
C ASP A 180 21.08 -5.90 7.41
N ILE A 181 20.35 -5.30 8.35
CA ILE A 181 19.21 -4.41 8.08
C ILE A 181 19.64 -2.96 8.17
N ARG A 182 19.26 -2.17 7.16
CA ARG A 182 19.47 -0.72 7.11
C ARG A 182 18.16 0.08 7.18
N THR A 183 17.07 -0.54 6.76
CA THR A 183 15.75 0.09 6.70
C THR A 183 14.67 -0.83 7.26
N VAL A 184 13.78 -0.30 8.09
CA VAL A 184 12.55 -0.98 8.50
C VAL A 184 11.38 -0.44 7.68
N MET A 185 10.60 -1.33 7.09
CA MET A 185 9.46 -1.03 6.23
C MET A 185 8.18 -1.44 6.96
N LEU A 186 7.43 -0.47 7.49
CA LEU A 186 6.33 -0.70 8.45
C LEU A 186 4.94 -0.63 7.82
N GLY A 187 4.04 -1.50 8.28
CA GLY A 187 2.60 -1.45 8.06
C GLY A 187 1.87 -2.18 9.18
N SER A 188 0.99 -1.50 9.92
CA SER A 188 0.35 -2.08 11.09
C SER A 188 -0.84 -1.24 11.58
N ARG A 189 -1.89 -1.87 12.11
CA ARG A 189 -2.98 -1.19 12.83
C ARG A 189 -2.59 -0.81 14.26
N GLY A 190 -1.36 -1.15 14.67
CA GLY A 190 -0.80 -0.93 16.00
C GLY A 190 -1.12 -2.07 16.97
N GLY A 191 -1.39 -1.75 18.24
CA GLY A 191 -1.54 -2.73 19.31
C GLY A 191 -0.75 -2.34 20.57
N SER A 192 0.14 -3.23 21.02
CA SER A 192 0.97 -3.08 22.22
C SER A 192 1.87 -1.85 22.13
N VAL A 193 1.53 -0.83 22.93
CA VAL A 193 2.33 0.40 23.08
C VAL A 193 3.73 0.10 23.62
N LEU A 194 3.86 -0.86 24.54
CA LEU A 194 5.14 -1.23 25.12
C LEU A 194 6.07 -1.88 24.07
N ASP A 195 5.59 -2.88 23.34
CA ASP A 195 6.39 -3.54 22.30
C ASP A 195 6.78 -2.55 21.19
N ALA A 196 5.87 -1.64 20.82
CA ALA A 196 6.14 -0.59 19.85
C ALA A 196 7.28 0.33 20.30
N MET A 197 7.24 0.82 21.56
CA MET A 197 8.31 1.67 22.10
C MET A 197 9.63 0.92 22.22
N GLN A 198 9.62 -0.35 22.62
CA GLN A 198 10.84 -1.16 22.71
C GLN A 198 11.47 -1.39 21.33
N ALA A 199 10.67 -1.73 20.32
CA ALA A 199 11.14 -1.88 18.95
C ALA A 199 11.69 -0.56 18.40
N GLY A 200 11.00 0.56 18.64
CA GLY A 200 11.47 1.88 18.27
C GLY A 200 12.76 2.30 18.99
N GLY A 201 12.91 1.95 20.27
CA GLY A 201 14.15 2.16 21.02
C GLY A 201 15.34 1.41 20.38
N LEU A 202 15.13 0.16 19.96
CA LEU A 202 16.14 -0.61 19.25
C LEU A 202 16.47 -0.02 17.87
N ILE A 203 15.46 0.46 17.13
CA ILE A 203 15.66 1.19 15.86
C ILE A 203 16.57 2.41 16.05
N ARG A 204 16.32 3.22 17.10
CA ARG A 204 17.16 4.38 17.43
C ARG A 204 18.58 3.97 17.78
N GLN A 205 18.73 2.95 18.64
CA GLN A 205 20.03 2.45 19.07
C GLN A 205 20.88 1.98 17.87
N GLU A 206 20.27 1.29 16.92
CA GLU A 206 20.95 0.78 15.72
C GLU A 206 21.03 1.81 14.58
N GLY A 207 20.44 3.00 14.74
CA GLY A 207 20.47 4.08 13.75
C GLY A 207 19.73 3.74 12.44
N LEU A 208 18.70 2.88 12.50
CA LEU A 208 18.02 2.38 11.30
C LEU A 208 17.13 3.46 10.66
N ALA A 209 17.04 3.44 9.33
CA ALA A 209 16.02 4.18 8.61
C ALA A 209 14.66 3.49 8.77
N VAL A 210 13.57 4.26 8.75
CA VAL A 210 12.22 3.70 8.80
C VAL A 210 11.37 4.32 7.70
N ALA A 211 10.60 3.49 7.00
CA ALA A 211 9.66 3.93 6.00
C ALA A 211 8.33 3.17 6.09
N LEU A 212 7.25 3.80 5.61
CA LEU A 212 5.95 3.14 5.50
C LEU A 212 5.87 2.28 4.24
N TYR A 213 5.39 1.06 4.41
CA TYR A 213 5.02 0.08 3.37
C TYR A 213 3.53 -0.34 3.48
N GLY A 214 2.97 -0.18 4.68
CA GLY A 214 1.55 -0.27 4.99
C GLY A 214 1.02 1.03 5.58
N ASP A 215 -0.30 1.11 5.75
CA ASP A 215 -0.86 2.10 6.68
C ASP A 215 -0.35 1.79 8.09
N CYS A 216 -0.12 2.83 8.88
CA CYS A 216 0.52 2.74 10.19
C CYS A 216 -0.31 3.52 11.20
N GLU A 217 -1.06 2.79 12.03
CA GLU A 217 -2.05 3.35 12.94
C GLU A 217 -1.75 3.01 14.40
N SER A 218 -2.35 3.77 15.32
CA SER A 218 -2.32 3.51 16.76
C SER A 218 -0.91 3.53 17.35
N ALA A 219 -0.40 2.38 17.80
CA ALA A 219 0.95 2.21 18.35
C ALA A 219 2.03 2.16 17.26
N CYS A 220 1.70 1.83 16.00
CA CYS A 220 2.67 1.76 14.90
C CYS A 220 3.47 3.07 14.70
N PRO A 221 2.84 4.27 14.73
CA PRO A 221 3.56 5.53 14.68
C PRO A 221 4.70 5.66 15.69
N LEU A 222 4.60 5.04 16.87
CA LEU A 222 5.68 5.08 17.86
C LEU A 222 6.95 4.36 17.36
N VAL A 223 6.81 3.28 16.58
CA VAL A 223 7.93 2.62 15.91
C VAL A 223 8.44 3.50 14.77
N TYR A 224 7.53 4.07 13.97
CA TYR A 224 7.86 4.87 12.79
C TYR A 224 8.73 6.08 13.10
N VAL A 225 8.33 6.88 14.10
CA VAL A 225 9.04 8.13 14.46
C VAL A 225 10.42 7.89 15.07
N ALA A 226 10.73 6.66 15.45
CA ALA A 226 12.02 6.29 16.01
C ALA A 226 13.14 6.18 14.94
N GLY A 227 12.79 6.13 13.66
CA GLY A 227 13.78 6.06 12.60
C GLY A 227 14.69 7.29 12.56
N ALA A 228 15.97 7.11 12.24
CA ALA A 228 16.93 8.22 12.14
C ALA A 228 16.57 9.21 11.02
N ALA A 229 15.83 8.75 10.01
CA ALA A 229 15.24 9.56 8.94
C ALA A 229 13.91 8.93 8.50
N PRO A 230 12.80 9.19 9.24
CA PRO A 230 11.50 8.62 8.90
C PRO A 230 11.04 9.12 7.54
N ARG A 231 10.70 8.21 6.63
CA ARG A 231 10.23 8.55 5.28
C ARG A 231 8.85 7.96 5.03
N ILE A 232 7.97 8.75 4.44
CA ILE A 232 6.77 8.21 3.80
C ILE A 232 7.16 7.94 2.34
N GLN A 233 6.96 6.71 1.86
CA GLN A 233 7.20 6.41 0.45
C GLN A 233 6.31 7.27 -0.45
N ASP A 234 6.85 7.67 -1.60
CA ASP A 234 6.14 8.57 -2.53
C ASP A 234 4.88 7.94 -3.13
N LEU A 235 4.90 6.62 -3.30
CA LEU A 235 3.87 5.84 -3.98
C LEU A 235 3.87 4.38 -3.49
N PRO A 236 2.72 3.83 -3.09
CA PRO A 236 1.45 4.52 -2.85
C PRO A 236 1.51 5.38 -1.57
N LEU A 237 0.58 6.33 -1.45
CA LEU A 237 0.48 7.15 -0.24
C LEU A 237 -0.06 6.28 0.91
N HIS A 238 0.73 6.14 1.97
CA HIS A 238 0.36 5.42 3.19
C HIS A 238 -0.12 6.39 4.26
N ARG A 239 -1.08 5.96 5.08
CA ARG A 239 -1.61 6.75 6.19
C ARG A 239 -0.78 6.56 7.45
N LEU A 240 -0.60 7.65 8.19
CA LEU A 240 -0.07 7.63 9.55
C LEU A 240 -1.18 8.12 10.49
N GLY A 241 -1.71 7.22 11.30
CA GLY A 241 -2.90 7.45 12.13
C GLY A 241 -2.59 7.41 13.61
N PHE A 242 -3.04 8.43 14.35
CA PHE A 242 -2.93 8.49 15.81
C PHE A 242 -4.30 8.46 16.44
N HIS A 243 -4.42 7.83 17.60
CA HIS A 243 -5.59 7.92 18.46
C HIS A 243 -5.21 7.73 19.93
N GLN A 244 -6.17 7.93 20.83
CA GLN A 244 -5.97 7.78 22.27
C GLN A 244 -5.58 6.33 22.63
N ILE A 245 -4.67 6.16 23.59
CA ILE A 245 -4.28 4.84 24.10
C ILE A 245 -5.51 4.18 24.74
N SER A 246 -5.64 2.86 24.57
CA SER A 246 -6.74 2.09 25.13
C SER A 246 -6.27 0.86 25.88
N VAL A 247 -7.00 0.48 26.93
CA VAL A 247 -6.82 -0.79 27.66
C VAL A 247 -8.13 -1.55 27.59
N GLY A 248 -8.10 -2.80 27.10
CA GLY A 248 -9.31 -3.62 26.92
C GLY A 248 -10.32 -3.00 25.95
N GLY A 249 -9.87 -2.23 24.96
CA GLY A 249 -10.71 -1.52 23.99
C GLY A 249 -11.33 -0.22 24.49
N ALA A 250 -11.09 0.17 25.75
CA ALA A 250 -11.55 1.44 26.30
C ALA A 250 -10.41 2.46 26.33
N ALA A 251 -10.66 3.64 25.77
CA ALA A 251 -9.68 4.73 25.80
C ALA A 251 -9.40 5.19 27.24
N ILE A 252 -8.13 5.34 27.60
CA ILE A 252 -7.72 5.73 28.96
C ILE A 252 -7.59 7.26 29.10
N PRO A 253 -7.87 7.86 30.26
CA PRO A 253 -7.78 9.31 30.47
C PRO A 253 -6.43 9.92 30.05
N LEU A 254 -6.45 11.14 29.52
CA LEU A 254 -5.24 11.82 29.01
C LEU A 254 -4.23 12.23 30.10
N ASP A 255 -4.66 12.23 31.37
CA ASP A 255 -3.81 12.46 32.55
C ASP A 255 -3.22 11.16 33.13
N HIS A 256 -3.41 10.02 32.45
CA HIS A 256 -2.78 8.76 32.83
C HIS A 256 -1.26 8.83 32.63
N GLU A 257 -0.49 8.31 33.59
CA GLU A 257 1.00 8.38 33.64
C GLU A 257 1.70 7.86 32.37
N ILE A 258 1.09 6.91 31.66
CA ILE A 258 1.63 6.36 30.41
C ILE A 258 1.86 7.43 29.33
N TYR A 259 1.09 8.52 29.32
CA TYR A 259 1.31 9.59 28.35
C TYR A 259 2.60 10.36 28.64
N GLU A 260 3.02 10.46 29.91
CA GLU A 260 4.33 11.02 30.27
C GLU A 260 5.46 10.11 29.79
N VAL A 261 5.28 8.79 29.93
CA VAL A 261 6.24 7.79 29.42
C VAL A 261 6.36 7.85 27.91
N VAL A 262 5.24 7.93 27.18
CA VAL A 262 5.25 8.06 25.72
C VAL A 262 5.87 9.39 25.30
N ALA A 263 5.58 10.50 25.98
CA ALA A 263 6.21 11.78 25.69
C ALA A 263 7.73 11.73 25.87
N ALA A 264 8.21 11.19 26.99
CA ALA A 264 9.63 11.01 27.24
C ALA A 264 10.30 10.09 26.21
N TYR A 265 9.58 9.05 25.76
CA TYR A 265 10.04 8.21 24.65
C TYR A 265 10.16 8.99 23.34
N ILE A 266 9.21 9.86 22.99
CA ILE A 266 9.27 10.65 21.76
C ILE A 266 10.42 11.65 21.79
N ASP A 267 10.70 12.24 22.95
CA ASP A 267 11.72 13.29 23.11
C ASP A 267 13.17 12.76 23.20
N ALA A 268 13.36 11.44 23.33
CA ALA A 268 14.67 10.80 23.51
C ALA A 268 15.55 10.75 22.24
#